data_AF-A0A075I473-F1
#
_entry.id   AF-A0A075I473-F1
#
_cell.length_a   1.000
_cell.length_b   1.000
_cell.length_c   1.000
_cell.angle_alpha   90.00
_cell.angle_beta   90.00
_cell.angle_gamma   90.00
#
_symmetry.space_group_name_H-M   'P 1'
#
loop_
_entity.id
_entity.type
_entity.pdbx_description
1 polymer ?
#
loop_
_entity_poly.entity_id
_entity_poly.type
_entity_poly.pdbx_seq_one_letter_code
_entity_poly.pdbx_strand_id
1 'polypeptide(L)'
;MTEQRALWSVDETTSIRSYTLGNFRTIPQIQQISEETQFEMEVVGNILPFKTNNYVVEQLIDWDNVPNDPMYVLTFPQKGMLIPEHYDKMASTLRSGADKKKLHVLQTTFACN
;
A
#
# COMPACT_ATOMS: atom_id res chain seq x y z
N MET A 1 26.13 -11.22 5.60
CA MET A 1 25.70 -10.58 4.35
C MET A 1 24.73 -11.56 3.71
N THR A 2 23.43 -11.31 3.84
CA THR A 2 22.39 -12.18 3.29
C THR A 2 22.30 -11.86 1.80
N GLU A 3 22.70 -12.79 0.94
CA GLU A 3 22.52 -12.63 -0.50
C GLU A 3 21.02 -12.64 -0.80
N GLN A 4 20.49 -11.50 -1.25
CA GLN A 4 19.14 -11.42 -1.78
C GLN A 4 19.11 -12.20 -3.10
N ARG A 5 18.43 -13.36 -3.10
CA ARG A 5 18.17 -14.12 -4.33
C ARG A 5 17.15 -13.35 -5.16
N ALA A 6 17.61 -12.71 -6.23
CA ALA A 6 16.72 -12.16 -7.23
C ALA A 6 15.89 -13.30 -7.85
N LEU A 7 14.55 -13.16 -7.86
CA LEU A 7 13.66 -14.10 -8.54
C LEU A 7 13.69 -13.90 -10.06
N TRP A 8 14.17 -12.75 -10.53
CA TRP A 8 14.25 -12.43 -11.95
C TRP A 8 15.66 -12.72 -12.48
N SER A 9 15.75 -13.45 -13.59
CA SER A 9 17.01 -13.68 -14.30
C SER A 9 17.41 -12.45 -15.11
N VAL A 10 18.72 -12.16 -15.20
CA VAL A 10 19.27 -11.02 -15.97
C VAL A 10 18.94 -11.13 -17.47
N ASP A 11 18.72 -12.35 -17.96
CA ASP A 11 18.42 -12.64 -19.36
C ASP A 11 16.91 -12.80 -19.67
N GLU A 12 16.02 -12.63 -18.69
CA GLU A 12 14.56 -12.78 -18.88
C GLU A 12 13.81 -11.45 -18.80
N THR A 13 12.94 -11.19 -19.78
CA THR A 13 12.04 -10.02 -19.77
C THR A 13 10.73 -10.35 -19.05
N THR A 14 10.70 -10.18 -17.73
CA THR A 14 9.43 -10.26 -16.98
C THR A 14 8.53 -9.06 -17.30
N SER A 15 7.26 -9.30 -17.59
CA SER A 15 6.29 -8.23 -17.83
C SER A 15 6.04 -7.41 -16.56
N ILE A 16 6.11 -6.07 -16.67
CA ILE A 16 5.86 -5.15 -15.56
C ILE A 16 4.35 -5.09 -15.29
N ARG A 17 3.95 -5.50 -14.09
CA ARG A 17 2.59 -5.34 -13.54
C ARG A 17 2.59 -4.20 -12.54
N SER A 18 1.58 -3.32 -12.63
CA SER A 18 1.41 -2.22 -11.67
C SER A 18 0.47 -2.61 -10.54
N TYR A 19 0.83 -2.24 -9.32
CA TYR A 19 -0.01 -2.34 -8.14
C TYR A 19 -0.42 -0.95 -7.65
N THR A 20 -1.69 -0.78 -7.34
CA THR A 20 -2.33 0.43 -6.84
C THR A 20 -3.32 0.07 -5.73
N LEU A 21 -3.99 1.06 -5.16
CA LEU A 21 -5.07 0.85 -4.18
C LEU A 21 -6.13 -0.17 -4.65
N GLY A 22 -6.42 -0.24 -5.95
CA GLY A 22 -7.46 -1.12 -6.49
C GLY A 22 -7.09 -2.61 -6.53
N ASN A 23 -5.80 -2.96 -6.41
CA ASN A 23 -5.35 -4.35 -6.59
C ASN A 23 -4.20 -4.79 -5.67
N PHE A 24 -3.68 -3.94 -4.76
CA PHE A 24 -2.55 -4.31 -3.90
C PHE A 24 -2.83 -5.53 -3.02
N ARG A 25 -4.10 -5.76 -2.63
CA ARG A 25 -4.53 -6.96 -1.89
C ARG A 25 -4.38 -8.27 -2.67
N THR A 26 -4.09 -8.21 -3.97
CA THR A 26 -3.78 -9.39 -4.79
C THR A 26 -2.32 -9.83 -4.66
N ILE A 27 -1.45 -9.01 -4.04
CA ILE A 27 -0.06 -9.34 -3.79
C ILE A 27 -0.01 -10.46 -2.73
N PRO A 28 0.59 -11.63 -3.02
CA PRO A 28 0.63 -12.76 -2.09
C PRO A 28 1.25 -12.41 -0.73
N GLN A 29 2.28 -11.57 -0.71
CA GLN A 29 2.95 -11.11 0.50
C GLN A 29 2.07 -10.20 1.36
N ILE A 30 1.26 -9.35 0.73
CA ILE A 30 0.28 -8.50 1.45
C ILE A 30 -0.81 -9.36 2.10
N GLN A 31 -1.22 -10.46 1.47
CA GLN A 31 -2.22 -11.38 2.03
C GLN A 31 -1.75 -12.09 3.31
N GLN A 32 -0.44 -12.15 3.56
CA GLN A 32 0.13 -12.70 4.79
C GLN A 32 0.17 -11.68 5.94
N ILE A 33 -0.02 -10.39 5.63
CA ILE A 33 -0.08 -9.31 6.63
C ILE A 33 -1.48 -9.30 7.26
N SER A 34 -1.58 -8.86 8.52
CA SER A 34 -2.86 -8.75 9.23
C SER A 34 -3.87 -7.89 8.46
N GLU A 35 -5.16 -8.26 8.55
CA GLU A 35 -6.23 -7.49 7.90
C GLU A 35 -6.30 -6.05 8.44
N GLU A 36 -5.92 -5.83 9.70
CA GLU A 36 -5.83 -4.49 10.27
C GLU A 36 -4.82 -3.61 9.51
N THR A 37 -3.62 -4.12 9.27
CA THR A 37 -2.59 -3.38 8.53
C THR A 37 -2.95 -3.24 7.04
N GLN A 38 -3.58 -4.25 6.43
CA GLN A 38 -4.10 -4.10 5.06
C GLN A 38 -5.19 -3.02 4.97
N PHE A 39 -6.06 -2.95 5.97
CA PHE A 39 -7.07 -1.90 6.08
C PHE A 39 -6.44 -0.53 6.32
N GLU A 40 -5.40 -0.42 7.14
CA GLU A 40 -4.63 0.81 7.32
C GLU A 40 -4.05 1.32 5.99
N MET A 41 -3.47 0.43 5.18
CA MET A 41 -3.00 0.76 3.83
C MET A 41 -4.14 1.25 2.93
N GLU A 42 -5.31 0.62 3.01
CA GLU A 42 -6.48 1.01 2.23
C GLU A 42 -6.98 2.41 2.62
N VAL A 43 -7.08 2.70 3.91
CA VAL A 43 -7.50 4.01 4.43
C VAL A 43 -6.56 5.11 3.93
N VAL A 44 -5.25 4.90 4.09
CA VAL A 44 -4.25 5.90 3.72
C VAL A 44 -4.15 6.03 2.21
N GLY A 45 -4.15 4.91 1.48
CA GLY A 45 -4.05 4.89 0.02
C GLY A 45 -5.25 5.52 -0.70
N ASN A 46 -6.39 5.64 -0.03
CA ASN A 46 -7.51 6.43 -0.56
C ASN A 46 -7.24 7.95 -0.53
N ILE A 47 -6.43 8.45 0.41
CA ILE A 47 -6.12 9.87 0.54
C ILE A 47 -4.82 10.20 -0.21
N LEU A 48 -3.78 9.40 0.00
CA LEU A 48 -2.47 9.53 -0.62
C LEU A 48 -2.35 8.49 -1.74
N PRO A 49 -2.49 8.90 -3.02
CA PRO A 49 -2.40 7.95 -4.12
C PRO A 49 -1.00 7.35 -4.17
N PHE A 50 -0.92 6.02 -4.28
CA PHE A 50 0.33 5.28 -4.43
C PHE A 50 0.29 4.37 -5.66
N LYS A 51 1.47 4.05 -6.17
CA LYS A 51 1.66 3.08 -7.24
C LYS A 51 3.02 2.40 -7.08
N THR A 52 3.04 1.08 -7.13
CA THR A 52 4.26 0.27 -7.19
C THR A 52 4.16 -0.73 -8.35
N ASN A 53 5.16 -1.59 -8.52
CA ASN A 53 5.15 -2.63 -9.53
C ASN A 53 5.69 -3.96 -8.99
N ASN A 54 5.54 -5.02 -9.78
CA ASN A 54 6.01 -6.36 -9.41
C ASN A 54 7.51 -6.47 -9.23
N TYR A 55 8.33 -5.68 -9.91
CA TYR A 55 9.78 -5.69 -9.64
C TYR A 55 10.08 -5.21 -8.22
N VAL A 56 9.48 -4.10 -7.80
CA VAL A 56 9.67 -3.57 -6.45
C VAL A 56 9.21 -4.58 -5.40
N VAL A 57 8.01 -5.13 -5.60
CA VAL A 57 7.38 -6.10 -4.68
C VAL A 57 8.16 -7.40 -4.60
N GLU A 58 8.62 -7.93 -5.73
CA GLU A 58 9.24 -9.26 -5.80
C GLU A 58 10.76 -9.22 -5.60
N GLN A 59 11.44 -8.10 -5.92
CA GLN A 59 12.90 -8.02 -5.92
C GLN A 59 13.50 -7.07 -4.90
N LEU A 60 12.80 -5.98 -4.53
CA LEU A 60 13.41 -4.91 -3.73
C LEU A 60 12.99 -4.90 -2.27
N ILE A 61 11.78 -5.38 -1.98
CA ILE A 61 11.27 -5.42 -0.60
C ILE A 61 11.75 -6.68 0.09
N ASP A 62 12.43 -6.50 1.23
CA ASP A 62 12.70 -7.58 2.16
C ASP A 62 11.49 -7.82 3.06
N TRP A 63 10.63 -8.76 2.65
CA TRP A 63 9.40 -9.10 3.37
C TRP A 63 9.65 -9.72 4.75
N ASP A 64 10.84 -10.28 5.00
CA ASP A 64 11.21 -10.81 6.32
C ASP A 64 11.55 -9.70 7.34
N ASN A 65 11.81 -8.48 6.85
CA ASN A 65 12.12 -7.30 7.66
C ASN A 65 10.98 -6.27 7.74
N VAL A 66 9.81 -6.55 7.14
CA VAL A 66 8.61 -5.71 7.29
C VAL A 66 8.14 -5.74 8.75
N PRO A 67 7.85 -4.58 9.38
CA PRO A 67 7.60 -3.26 8.77
C PRO A 67 8.82 -2.33 8.66
N ASN A 68 10.01 -2.77 9.06
CA ASN A 68 11.23 -1.93 9.11
C ASN A 68 11.99 -1.86 7.78
N ASP A 69 11.58 -2.61 6.76
CA ASP A 69 12.20 -2.57 5.44
C ASP A 69 12.04 -1.19 4.78
N PRO A 70 13.14 -0.51 4.39
CA PRO A 70 13.05 0.83 3.80
C PRO A 70 12.28 0.88 2.48
N MET A 71 12.34 -0.17 1.66
CA MET A 71 11.62 -0.22 0.38
C MET A 71 10.12 -0.36 0.61
N TYR A 72 9.69 -1.18 1.56
CA TYR A 72 8.30 -1.25 2.02
C TYR A 72 7.83 0.10 2.55
N VAL A 73 8.63 0.73 3.43
CA VAL A 73 8.31 2.02 4.05
C VAL A 73 8.10 3.13 3.01
N LEU A 74 8.93 3.15 1.97
CA LEU A 74 8.88 4.14 0.89
C LEU A 74 7.73 3.91 -0.08
N THR A 75 7.30 2.66 -0.28
CA THR A 75 6.42 2.29 -1.41
C THR A 75 4.98 2.04 -1.00
N PHE A 76 4.73 1.59 0.24
CA PHE A 76 3.39 1.28 0.72
C PHE A 76 2.85 2.37 1.67
N PRO A 77 1.55 2.71 1.58
CA PRO A 77 0.93 3.67 2.49
C PRO A 77 0.98 3.17 3.94
N GLN A 78 1.31 4.08 4.86
CA GLN A 78 1.37 3.78 6.29
C GLN A 78 0.47 4.72 7.07
N LYS A 79 -0.14 4.21 8.14
CA LYS A 79 -1.03 4.99 9.02
C LYS A 79 -0.41 6.30 9.50
N GLY A 80 0.87 6.28 9.85
CA GLY A 80 1.61 7.47 10.31
C GLY A 80 1.78 8.58 9.26
N MET A 81 1.40 8.35 8.00
CA MET A 81 1.42 9.38 6.95
C MET A 81 0.25 10.37 7.07
N LEU A 82 -0.78 10.05 7.86
CA LEU A 82 -1.92 10.92 8.11
C LEU A 82 -1.95 11.35 9.57
N ILE A 83 -2.46 12.56 9.82
CA ILE A 83 -2.84 12.94 11.18
C ILE A 83 -4.01 12.06 11.66
N PRO A 84 -4.08 11.72 12.97
CA PRO A 84 -5.07 10.79 13.50
C PRO A 84 -6.52 11.13 13.11
N GLU A 85 -6.88 12.42 13.10
CA GLU A 85 -8.22 12.89 12.78
C GLU A 85 -8.63 12.57 11.33
N HIS A 86 -7.70 12.73 10.39
CA HIS A 86 -7.95 12.41 8.97
C HIS A 86 -8.08 10.91 8.77
N TYR A 87 -7.20 10.14 9.42
CA TYR A 87 -7.25 8.68 9.39
C TYR A 87 -8.57 8.14 9.95
N ASP A 88 -8.97 8.55 11.16
CA ASP A 88 -10.17 8.05 11.83
C ASP A 88 -11.45 8.40 11.06
N LYS A 89 -11.49 9.61 10.47
CA LYS A 89 -12.63 10.03 9.65
C LYS A 89 -12.75 9.19 8.39
N MET A 90 -11.63 8.88 7.74
CA MET A 90 -11.64 8.07 6.54
C MET A 90 -11.94 6.59 6.84
N ALA A 91 -11.32 6.04 7.88
CA ALA A 91 -11.55 4.69 8.37
C ALA A 91 -13.02 4.43 8.73
N SER A 92 -13.65 5.33 9.48
CA SER A 92 -15.08 5.22 9.83
C SER A 92 -16.00 5.32 8.62
N THR A 93 -15.65 6.17 7.65
CA THR A 93 -16.41 6.31 6.39
C THR A 93 -16.32 5.04 5.53
N LEU A 94 -15.15 4.41 5.45
CA LEU A 94 -14.97 3.13 4.75
C LEU A 94 -15.73 1.99 5.44
N ARG A 95 -15.64 1.88 6.77
CA ARG A 95 -16.35 0.84 7.55
C ARG A 95 -17.87 0.94 7.50
N SER A 96 -18.40 2.16 7.39
CA SER A 96 -19.85 2.38 7.30
C SER A 96 -20.44 2.11 5.90
N GLY A 97 -19.61 1.77 4.90
CA GLY A 97 -20.07 1.53 3.53
C GLY A 97 -20.66 2.79 2.89
N ALA A 98 -20.14 3.97 3.25
CA ALA A 98 -20.70 5.24 2.82
C ALA A 98 -20.70 5.40 1.28
N ASP A 99 -21.63 6.23 0.78
CA ASP A 99 -21.74 6.57 -0.64
C ASP A 99 -20.40 7.09 -1.20
N LYS A 100 -20.04 6.63 -2.41
CA LYS A 100 -18.85 7.03 -3.16
C LYS A 100 -18.66 8.55 -3.23
N LYS A 101 -19.76 9.32 -3.25
CA LYS A 101 -19.72 10.79 -3.20
C LYS A 101 -19.07 11.32 -1.92
N LYS A 102 -19.40 10.74 -0.76
CA LYS A 102 -18.83 11.16 0.54
C LYS A 102 -17.35 10.83 0.62
N LEU A 103 -16.96 9.65 0.12
CA LEU A 103 -15.55 9.25 0.05
C LEU A 103 -14.75 10.23 -0.81
N HIS A 104 -15.23 10.56 -2.02
CA HIS A 104 -14.52 11.48 -2.91
C HIS A 104 -14.30 12.88 -2.33
N VAL A 105 -15.30 13.41 -1.61
CA VAL A 105 -15.16 14.69 -0.90
C VAL A 105 -14.06 14.61 0.15
N LEU A 106 -14.07 13.58 1.00
CA LEU A 106 -13.04 13.40 2.04
C LEU A 106 -11.64 13.24 1.46
N GLN A 107 -11.50 12.44 0.40
CA GLN A 107 -10.22 12.26 -0.30
C GLN A 107 -9.67 13.61 -0.77
N THR A 108 -10.50 14.42 -1.41
CA THR A 108 -10.11 15.74 -1.93
C THR A 108 -9.79 16.72 -0.80
N THR A 109 -10.57 16.71 0.28
CA THR A 109 -10.34 17.60 1.44
C THR A 109 -9.02 17.30 2.14
N PHE A 110 -8.69 16.03 2.33
CA PHE A 110 -7.48 15.64 3.06
C PHE A 110 -6.21 15.65 2.20
N ALA A 111 -6.32 15.56 0.88
CA ALA A 111 -5.16 15.63 -0.02
C ALA A 111 -4.69 17.06 -0.32
N CYS A 112 -5.58 18.06 -0.21
CA CYS A 112 -5.29 19.45 -0.58
C CYS A 112 -4.89 20.36 0.59
N ASN A 113 -4.83 19.85 1.82
CA ASN A 113 -4.60 20.62 3.04
C ASN A 113 -3.36 20.08 3.76
#